data_AF-A0A8E3B3P5-F1
#
_entry.id   AF-A0A8E3B3P5-F1
#
_cell.length_a   1.000
_cell.length_b   1.000
_cell.length_c   1.000
_cell.angle_alpha   90.00
_cell.angle_beta   90.00
_cell.angle_gamma   90.00
#
_symmetry.space_group_name_H-M   'P 1'
#
loop_
_entity.id
_entity.type
_entity.pdbx_description
1 polymer ?
#
loop_
_entity_poly.entity_id
_entity_poly.type
_entity_poly.pdbx_seq_one_letter_code
_entity_poly.pdbx_strand_id
1 'polypeptide(L)'
;MAPWGKAPNACAHAAYYAMHFVAVAALFRSGGVGKHKSVPKSHEHVLRHYIKLAEASTSPIKESAMMLNRALNLRLESDYFINDQGVWDSGMHGASKNEAAEMTAEARKLLNAWMAVWKQ
;
A
#
# COMPACT_ATOMS: atom_id res chain seq x y z
N MET A 1 -12.02 21.78 10.72
CA MET A 1 -12.72 20.53 10.36
C MET A 1 -11.74 19.65 9.60
N ALA A 2 -11.56 18.41 10.03
CA ALA A 2 -10.51 17.52 9.52
C ALA A 2 -10.71 17.16 8.03
N PRO A 3 -9.63 16.92 7.26
CA PRO A 3 -9.64 16.79 5.79
C PRO A 3 -10.38 15.56 5.22
N TRP A 4 -11.06 14.77 6.06
CA TRP A 4 -11.88 13.61 5.66
C TRP A 4 -13.06 13.95 4.72
N GLY A 5 -13.31 15.24 4.45
CA GLY A 5 -14.43 15.71 3.61
C GLY A 5 -14.24 15.55 2.08
N LYS A 6 -13.08 15.08 1.60
CA LYS A 6 -12.88 14.82 0.16
C LYS A 6 -12.94 13.32 -0.12
N ALA A 7 -14.01 12.87 -0.78
CA ALA A 7 -14.20 11.47 -1.18
C ALA A 7 -12.96 10.80 -1.82
N PRO A 8 -12.16 11.48 -2.68
CA PRO A 8 -10.91 10.93 -3.21
C PRO A 8 -9.87 10.54 -2.14
N ASN A 9 -9.66 11.36 -1.10
CA ASN A 9 -8.69 11.07 -0.04
C ASN A 9 -9.10 9.83 0.74
N ALA A 10 -10.39 9.69 1.07
CA ALA A 10 -10.91 8.51 1.75
C ALA A 10 -10.75 7.24 0.89
N CYS A 11 -10.93 7.34 -0.43
CA CYS A 11 -10.68 6.25 -1.36
C CYS A 11 -9.19 5.86 -1.40
N ALA A 12 -8.28 6.84 -1.48
CA ALA A 12 -6.83 6.58 -1.44
C ALA A 12 -6.42 5.93 -0.11
N HIS A 13 -6.92 6.44 1.01
CA HIS A 13 -6.72 5.83 2.33
C HIS A 13 -7.18 4.36 2.36
N ALA A 14 -8.42 4.09 1.96
CA ALA A 14 -8.98 2.74 1.99
C ALA A 14 -8.24 1.79 1.04
N ALA A 15 -7.90 2.24 -0.16
CA ALA A 15 -7.14 1.46 -1.14
C ALA A 15 -5.75 1.10 -0.59
N TYR A 16 -5.08 2.04 0.10
CA TYR A 16 -3.79 1.79 0.72
C TYR A 16 -3.88 0.70 1.76
N TYR A 17 -4.85 0.80 2.68
CA TYR A 17 -5.01 -0.20 3.74
C TYR A 17 -5.37 -1.58 3.18
N ALA A 18 -6.18 -1.65 2.12
CA ALA A 18 -6.44 -2.91 1.43
C ALA A 18 -5.13 -3.55 0.92
N MET A 19 -4.27 -2.77 0.26
CA MET A 19 -2.97 -3.25 -0.22
C MET A 19 -2.03 -3.63 0.93
N HIS A 20 -2.01 -2.83 1.99
CA HIS A 20 -1.21 -3.08 3.19
C HIS A 20 -1.60 -4.39 3.87
N PHE A 21 -2.90 -4.67 4.04
CA PHE A 21 -3.34 -5.92 4.63
C PHE A 21 -3.05 -7.14 3.74
N VAL A 22 -3.12 -7.00 2.42
CA VAL A 22 -2.67 -8.06 1.50
C VAL A 22 -1.17 -8.32 1.66
N ALA A 23 -0.35 -7.27 1.75
CA ALA A 23 1.09 -7.40 1.98
C ALA A 23 1.41 -8.05 3.33
N VAL A 24 0.70 -7.67 4.39
CA VAL A 24 0.81 -8.30 5.72
C VAL A 24 0.45 -9.78 5.65
N ALA A 25 -0.65 -10.13 4.99
CA ALA A 25 -1.08 -11.52 4.81
C ALA A 25 -0.04 -12.33 4.01
N ALA A 26 0.53 -11.75 2.95
CA ALA A 26 1.58 -12.37 2.16
C ALA A 26 2.85 -12.65 3.00
N LEU A 27 3.27 -11.68 3.82
CA LEU A 27 4.40 -11.86 4.73
C LEU A 27 4.12 -12.92 5.81
N PHE A 28 2.91 -12.98 6.35
CA PHE A 28 2.53 -14.06 7.26
C PHE A 28 2.59 -15.42 6.55
N ARG A 29 2.05 -15.51 5.33
CA ARG A 29 2.02 -16.75 4.55
C ARG A 29 3.42 -17.23 4.17
N SER A 30 4.37 -16.32 3.95
CA SER A 30 5.78 -16.67 3.68
C SER A 30 6.56 -17.11 4.93
N GLY A 31 5.91 -17.21 6.09
CA GLY A 31 6.55 -17.61 7.36
C GLY A 31 7.04 -16.45 8.23
N GLY A 32 6.57 -15.22 7.96
CA GLY A 32 6.89 -14.03 8.73
C GLY A 32 8.32 -13.51 8.52
N VAL A 33 8.72 -12.55 9.35
CA VAL A 33 10.02 -11.85 9.25
C VAL A 33 10.84 -12.06 10.51
N GLY A 34 12.16 -12.24 10.33
CA GLY A 34 13.13 -12.32 11.43
C GLY A 34 13.02 -13.60 12.27
N LYS A 35 13.71 -13.62 13.42
CA LYS A 35 13.79 -14.81 14.30
C LYS A 35 12.43 -15.23 14.87
N HIS A 36 11.56 -14.26 15.16
CA HIS A 36 10.24 -14.51 15.75
C HIS A 36 9.15 -14.84 14.73
N LYS A 37 9.47 -14.81 13.42
CA LYS A 37 8.50 -15.12 12.35
C LYS A 37 7.21 -14.28 12.45
N SER A 38 7.34 -13.02 12.87
CA SER A 38 6.22 -12.08 13.01
C SER A 38 6.17 -11.11 11.83
N VAL A 39 5.01 -10.51 11.57
CA VAL A 39 4.91 -9.41 10.60
C VAL A 39 5.14 -8.06 11.30
N PRO A 40 5.94 -7.15 10.71
CA PRO A 40 6.18 -5.83 11.28
C PRO A 40 4.88 -5.03 11.44
N LYS A 41 4.85 -4.15 12.45
CA LYS A 41 3.73 -3.22 12.69
C LYS A 41 3.87 -1.88 11.96
N SER A 42 5.10 -1.52 11.56
CA SER A 42 5.37 -0.29 10.82
C SER A 42 5.03 -0.47 9.34
N HIS A 43 4.33 0.53 8.76
CA HIS A 43 3.99 0.59 7.34
C HIS A 43 5.24 0.49 6.45
N GLU A 44 6.30 1.23 6.78
CA GLU A 44 7.58 1.21 6.05
C GLU A 44 8.28 -0.15 6.14
N HIS A 45 8.25 -0.78 7.32
CA HIS A 45 8.84 -2.10 7.49
C HIS A 45 8.06 -3.18 6.74
N VAL A 46 6.71 -3.12 6.76
CA VAL A 46 5.88 -4.00 5.93
C VAL A 46 6.25 -3.83 4.46
N LEU A 47 6.33 -2.59 3.96
CA LEU A 47 6.72 -2.32 2.58
C LEU A 47 8.12 -2.88 2.25
N ARG A 48 9.13 -2.61 3.09
CA ARG A 48 10.51 -3.09 2.88
C ARG A 48 10.59 -4.61 2.77
N HIS A 49 9.88 -5.33 3.65
CA HIS A 49 9.88 -6.79 3.62
C HIS A 49 9.03 -7.34 2.48
N TYR A 50 7.91 -6.68 2.17
CA TYR A 50 7.06 -7.05 1.05
C TYR A 50 7.77 -6.87 -0.29
N ILE A 51 8.54 -5.80 -0.50
CA ILE A 51 9.36 -5.60 -1.71
C ILE A 51 10.25 -6.82 -1.95
N LYS A 52 10.99 -7.27 -0.93
CA LYS A 52 11.88 -8.44 -1.03
C LYS A 52 11.11 -9.72 -1.40
N LEU A 53 9.92 -9.91 -0.83
CA LEU A 53 9.05 -11.05 -1.13
C LEU A 53 8.52 -10.97 -2.58
N ALA A 54 8.09 -9.79 -2.99
CA ALA A 54 7.53 -9.55 -4.32
C ALA A 54 8.59 -9.66 -5.42
N GLU A 55 9.82 -9.19 -5.19
CA GLU A 55 10.95 -9.31 -6.13
C GLU A 55 11.31 -10.76 -6.44
N ALA A 56 11.13 -11.67 -5.48
CA ALA A 56 11.32 -13.10 -5.65
C ALA A 56 10.13 -13.81 -6.34
N SER A 57 9.04 -13.09 -6.62
CA SER A 57 7.81 -13.61 -7.23
C SER A 57 7.71 -13.26 -8.72
N THR A 58 6.72 -13.82 -9.41
CA THR A 58 6.40 -13.49 -10.81
C THR A 58 5.45 -12.29 -10.90
N SER A 59 5.30 -11.72 -12.11
CA SER A 59 4.22 -10.76 -12.39
C SER A 59 2.87 -11.48 -12.21
N PRO A 60 1.86 -10.85 -11.57
CA PRO A 60 1.75 -9.43 -11.21
C PRO A 60 2.27 -9.06 -9.81
N ILE A 61 2.72 -10.04 -9.01
CA ILE A 61 3.16 -9.79 -7.62
C ILE A 61 4.42 -8.92 -7.61
N LYS A 62 5.38 -9.18 -8.50
CA LYS A 62 6.60 -8.39 -8.62
C LYS A 62 6.34 -6.89 -8.80
N GLU A 63 5.40 -6.53 -9.67
CA GLU A 63 5.05 -5.13 -9.98
C GLU A 63 4.32 -4.44 -8.82
N SER A 64 3.64 -5.22 -7.99
CA SER A 64 2.81 -4.69 -6.91
C SER A 64 3.59 -4.03 -5.78
N ALA A 65 4.90 -4.28 -5.67
CA ALA A 65 5.79 -3.62 -4.74
C ALA A 65 5.84 -2.09 -5.00
N MET A 66 5.96 -1.70 -6.27
CA MET A 66 5.94 -0.30 -6.68
C MET A 66 4.56 0.33 -6.45
N MET A 67 3.49 -0.42 -6.76
CA MET A 67 2.11 0.03 -6.51
C MET A 67 1.88 0.31 -5.02
N LEU A 68 2.35 -0.57 -4.12
CA LEU A 68 2.20 -0.38 -2.67
C LEU A 68 3.02 0.81 -2.16
N ASN A 69 4.22 1.05 -2.71
CA ASN A 69 5.00 2.24 -2.36
C ASN A 69 4.30 3.54 -2.80
N ARG A 70 3.80 3.58 -4.05
CA ARG A 70 3.00 4.71 -4.55
C ARG A 70 1.76 4.96 -3.68
N ALA A 71 1.06 3.89 -3.34
CA ALA A 71 -0.09 3.91 -2.46
C ALA A 71 0.22 4.49 -1.07
N LEU A 72 1.37 4.13 -0.47
CA LEU A 72 1.80 4.67 0.81
C LEU A 72 2.00 6.18 0.73
N ASN A 73 2.72 6.66 -0.28
CA ASN A 73 3.00 8.08 -0.45
C ASN A 73 1.71 8.87 -0.68
N LEU A 74 0.85 8.45 -1.59
CA LEU A 74 -0.42 9.13 -1.86
C LEU A 74 -1.33 9.18 -0.62
N ARG A 75 -1.26 8.15 0.23
CA ARG A 75 -1.97 8.14 1.53
C ARG A 75 -1.37 9.15 2.51
N LEU A 76 -0.05 9.29 2.58
CA LEU A 76 0.60 10.30 3.43
C LEU A 76 0.24 11.72 2.99
N GLU A 77 0.20 11.96 1.69
CA GLU A 77 -0.26 13.23 1.11
C GLU A 77 -1.73 13.51 1.43
N SER A 78 -2.58 12.50 1.29
CA SER A 78 -4.04 12.61 1.48
C SER A 78 -4.47 12.78 2.93
N ASP A 79 -3.80 12.10 3.87
CA ASP A 79 -4.16 12.09 5.29
C ASP A 79 -3.44 13.20 6.07
N TYR A 80 -2.21 13.53 5.68
CA TYR A 80 -1.29 14.33 6.50
C TYR A 80 -0.67 15.53 5.80
N PHE A 81 -0.92 15.72 4.50
CA PHE A 81 -0.26 16.77 3.69
C PHE A 81 1.27 16.68 3.75
N ILE A 82 1.78 15.44 3.75
CA ILE A 82 3.22 15.14 3.75
C ILE A 82 3.62 14.73 2.33
N ASN A 83 4.63 15.39 1.76
CA ASN A 83 5.14 15.08 0.43
C ASN A 83 6.06 13.84 0.41
N ASP A 84 6.57 13.48 -0.77
CA ASP A 84 7.43 12.31 -0.98
C ASP A 84 8.82 12.42 -0.33
N GLN A 85 9.21 13.59 0.20
CA GLN A 85 10.40 13.77 1.04
C GLN A 85 10.10 13.68 2.55
N GLY A 86 8.87 13.40 2.94
CA GLY A 86 8.47 13.34 4.35
C GLY A 86 8.30 14.71 5.01
N VAL A 87 8.14 15.78 4.22
CA VAL A 87 7.99 17.16 4.69
C VAL A 87 6.52 17.57 4.60
N TRP A 88 6.03 18.24 5.65
CA TRP A 88 4.69 18.84 5.63
C TRP A 88 4.64 20.00 4.63
N ASP A 89 3.65 19.98 3.75
CA ASP A 89 3.42 21.01 2.74
C ASP A 89 1.93 21.41 2.69
N SER A 90 1.62 22.61 3.20
CA SER A 90 0.27 23.19 3.16
C SER A 90 -0.29 23.41 1.76
N GLY A 91 0.54 23.39 0.72
CA GLY A 91 0.14 23.51 -0.68
C GLY A 91 -0.41 22.22 -1.28
N MET A 92 -0.28 21.07 -0.62
CA MET A 92 -0.76 19.80 -1.15
C MET A 92 -2.29 19.72 -1.17
N HIS A 93 -2.83 19.23 -2.29
CA HIS A 93 -4.27 19.20 -2.52
C HIS A 93 -4.96 17.87 -2.15
N GLY A 94 -4.21 16.90 -1.61
CA GLY A 94 -4.66 15.53 -1.38
C GLY A 94 -4.84 14.77 -2.69
N ALA A 95 -5.30 13.51 -2.63
CA ALA A 95 -5.54 12.71 -3.82
C ALA A 95 -6.59 13.34 -4.76
N SER A 96 -6.27 13.39 -6.04
CA SER A 96 -7.26 13.67 -7.08
C SER A 96 -8.20 12.47 -7.27
N LYS A 97 -9.33 12.71 -7.95
CA LYS A 97 -10.29 11.64 -8.31
C LYS A 97 -9.64 10.54 -9.15
N ASN A 98 -8.74 10.92 -10.07
CA ASN A 98 -8.07 9.97 -10.96
C ASN A 98 -7.07 9.12 -10.19
N GLU A 99 -6.23 9.73 -9.35
CA GLU A 99 -5.27 9.02 -8.50
C GLU A 99 -5.96 8.03 -7.57
N ALA A 100 -7.05 8.46 -6.91
CA ALA A 100 -7.85 7.59 -6.05
C ALA A 100 -8.48 6.40 -6.82
N ALA A 101 -8.94 6.63 -8.05
CA ALA A 101 -9.53 5.58 -8.89
C ALA A 101 -8.47 4.58 -9.37
N GLU A 102 -7.32 5.07 -9.86
CA GLU A 102 -6.18 4.23 -10.26
C GLU A 102 -5.70 3.36 -9.10
N MET A 103 -5.52 3.97 -7.93
CA MET A 103 -5.06 3.28 -6.74
C MET A 103 -6.05 2.19 -6.28
N THR A 104 -7.35 2.45 -6.40
CA THR A 104 -8.38 1.43 -6.13
C THR A 104 -8.29 0.26 -7.11
N ALA A 105 -8.00 0.53 -8.39
CA ALA A 105 -7.80 -0.52 -9.39
C ALA A 105 -6.51 -1.32 -9.12
N GLU A 106 -5.43 -0.68 -8.71
CA GLU A 106 -4.18 -1.32 -8.29
C GLU A 106 -4.39 -2.22 -7.07
N ALA A 107 -5.13 -1.76 -6.07
CA ALA A 107 -5.49 -2.57 -4.91
C ALA A 107 -6.22 -3.86 -5.31
N ARG A 108 -7.16 -3.76 -6.26
CA ARG A 108 -7.86 -4.92 -6.81
C ARG A 108 -6.92 -5.87 -7.55
N LYS A 109 -5.99 -5.35 -8.38
CA LYS A 109 -5.00 -6.16 -9.10
C LYS A 109 -4.12 -6.94 -8.13
N LEU A 110 -3.58 -6.26 -7.11
CA LEU A 110 -2.74 -6.87 -6.08
C LEU A 110 -3.49 -7.98 -5.32
N LEU A 111 -4.73 -7.70 -4.88
CA LEU A 111 -5.55 -8.70 -4.20
C LEU A 111 -5.77 -9.94 -5.07
N ASN A 112 -6.15 -9.75 -6.33
CA ASN A 112 -6.39 -10.87 -7.25
C ASN A 112 -5.11 -11.69 -7.50
N ALA A 113 -3.95 -11.04 -7.61
CA ALA A 113 -2.66 -11.70 -7.80
C ALA A 113 -2.35 -12.66 -6.65
N TRP A 114 -2.49 -12.21 -5.39
CA TRP A 114 -2.25 -13.06 -4.23
C TRP A 114 -3.32 -14.12 -4.02
N MET A 115 -4.59 -13.80 -4.28
CA MET A 115 -5.66 -14.80 -4.23
C MET A 115 -5.44 -15.93 -5.23
N ALA A 116 -4.84 -15.67 -6.40
CA ALA A 116 -4.49 -16.71 -7.36
C ALA A 116 -3.38 -17.64 -6.85
N VAL A 117 -2.41 -17.10 -6.09
CA VAL A 117 -1.33 -17.88 -5.47
C VAL A 117 -1.84 -18.68 -4.26
N TRP A 118 -2.70 -18.12 -3.43
CA TRP A 118 -3.17 -18.78 -2.20
C TRP A 118 -4.23 -19.86 -2.43
N LYS A 119 -4.85 -19.91 -3.60
CA LYS A 119 -5.82 -20.95 -3.97
C LYS A 119 -5.18 -22.25 -4.49
N GLN A 120 -3.87 -22.25 -4.70
CA GLN A 120 -3.08 -23.43 -5.08
C GLN A 120 -2.56 -24.14 -3.83
#